data_AF-A0A7X6R0J4-F1
#
_entry.id   AF-A0A7X6R0J4-F1
#
_cell.length_a   1.000
_cell.length_b   1.000
_cell.length_c   1.000
_cell.angle_alpha   90.00
_cell.angle_beta   90.00
_cell.angle_gamma   90.00
#
_symmetry.space_group_name_H-M   'P 1'
#
loop_
_entity.id
_entity.type
_entity.pdbx_description
1 polymer ?
#
loop_
_entity_poly.entity_id
_entity_poly.type
_entity_poly.pdbx_seq_one_letter_code
_entity_poly.pdbx_strand_id
1 'polypeptide(L)'
;MVRWLAALNTLAALSSAGFGVAALLRPGLIAPSGQDTSSRFYPAMYAARAIPLGLAVAVAVWLTPAPTFLVLLLVAAIVAQLGDIAIGVAYRVPGMIAGPVIAVLCHGAAVVVTAW
;
A
#
# COMPACT_ATOMS: atom_id res chain seq x y z
N MET A 1 8.18 17.18 -5.57
CA MET A 1 6.91 16.96 -4.82
C MET A 1 6.73 18.06 -3.79
N VAL A 2 5.52 18.59 -3.60
CA VAL A 2 5.22 19.49 -2.47
C VAL A 2 5.20 18.73 -1.14
N ARG A 3 5.70 19.35 -0.06
CA ARG A 3 6.00 18.66 1.22
C ARG A 3 4.79 18.00 1.88
N TRP A 4 3.61 18.62 1.82
CA TRP A 4 2.39 18.04 2.40
C TRP A 4 1.96 16.77 1.64
N LEU A 5 2.15 16.75 0.31
CA LEU A 5 1.78 15.60 -0.52
C LEU A 5 2.76 14.45 -0.32
N ALA A 6 4.05 14.76 -0.15
CA ALA A 6 5.04 13.78 0.29
C ALA A 6 4.66 13.16 1.64
N ALA A 7 4.27 13.97 2.63
CA ALA A 7 3.83 13.48 3.94
C ALA A 7 2.60 12.56 3.86
N LEU A 8 1.57 12.92 3.08
CA LEU A 8 0.41 12.05 2.85
C LEU A 8 0.79 10.72 2.21
N ASN A 9 1.67 10.75 1.21
CA ASN A 9 2.14 9.54 0.55
C ASN A 9 2.98 8.66 1.48
N THR A 10 3.82 9.25 2.34
CA THR A 10 4.54 8.52 3.38
C THR A 10 3.59 7.86 4.37
N LEU A 11 2.58 8.59 4.87
CA LEU A 11 1.58 8.05 5.80
C LEU A 11 0.82 6.86 5.18
N ALA A 12 0.36 7.01 3.94
CA ALA A 12 -0.34 5.94 3.22
C ALA A 12 0.56 4.71 3.00
N ALA A 13 1.81 4.94 2.55
CA ALA A 13 2.75 3.88 2.24
C ALA A 13 3.22 3.12 3.49
N LEU A 14 3.52 3.84 4.58
CA LEU A 14 3.90 3.23 5.86
C LEU A 14 2.74 2.50 6.51
N SER A 15 1.50 2.96 6.32
CA SER A 15 0.32 2.23 6.77
C SER A 15 0.18 0.88 6.04
N SER A 16 0.35 0.86 4.71
CA SER A 16 0.36 -0.39 3.91
C SER A 16 1.47 -1.35 4.36
N ALA A 17 2.70 -0.85 4.53
CA ALA A 17 3.82 -1.64 5.06
C ALA A 17 3.55 -2.13 6.49
N GLY A 18 2.94 -1.30 7.34
CA GLY A 18 2.55 -1.64 8.71
C GLY A 18 1.54 -2.78 8.76
N PHE A 19 0.54 -2.78 7.86
CA PHE A 19 -0.34 -3.94 7.70
C PHE A 19 0.42 -5.18 7.23
N GLY A 20 1.43 -5.03 6.38
CA GLY A 20 2.33 -6.13 5.99
C GLY A 20 3.05 -6.75 7.19
N VAL A 21 3.60 -5.91 8.07
CA VAL A 21 4.23 -6.36 9.32
C VAL A 21 3.20 -7.03 10.24
N ALA A 22 2.02 -6.44 10.40
CA ALA A 22 0.95 -7.02 11.21
C ALA A 22 0.51 -8.39 10.68
N ALA A 23 0.49 -8.59 9.36
CA ALA A 23 0.19 -9.87 8.72
C ALA A 23 1.16 -10.97 9.15
N LEU A 24 2.46 -10.65 9.26
CA LEU A 24 3.49 -11.60 9.68
C LEU A 24 3.42 -11.93 11.17
N LEU A 25 3.22 -10.91 12.00
CA LEU A 25 3.23 -11.05 13.46
C LEU A 25 1.97 -11.74 13.98
N ARG A 26 0.81 -11.38 13.45
CA ARG A 26 -0.49 -11.89 13.87
C ARG A 26 -1.41 -12.09 12.65
N PRO A 27 -1.27 -13.21 11.92
CA PRO A 27 -2.07 -13.53 10.74
C PRO A 27 -3.60 -13.39 10.97
N GLY A 28 -4.06 -13.79 12.16
CA GLY A 28 -5.47 -13.71 12.55
C GLY A 28 -6.03 -12.29 12.69
N LEU A 29 -5.20 -11.24 12.68
CA LEU A 29 -5.69 -9.85 12.65
C LEU A 29 -6.19 -9.43 11.26
N ILE A 30 -5.76 -10.11 10.20
CA ILE A 30 -6.02 -9.73 8.81
C ILE A 30 -6.81 -10.80 8.07
N ALA A 31 -6.77 -12.05 8.54
CA ALA A 31 -7.55 -13.14 7.97
C ALA A 31 -9.07 -12.89 8.11
N PRO A 32 -9.87 -13.05 7.04
CA PRO A 32 -11.32 -13.05 7.13
C PRO A 32 -11.83 -14.14 8.09
N SER A 33 -12.94 -13.87 8.78
CA SER A 33 -13.58 -14.83 9.68
C SER A 33 -13.91 -16.14 8.95
N GLY A 34 -13.44 -17.28 9.47
CA GLY A 34 -13.67 -18.61 8.90
C GLY A 34 -12.57 -19.13 7.97
N GLN A 35 -11.50 -18.37 7.74
CA GLN A 35 -10.29 -18.83 7.04
C GLN A 35 -9.30 -19.50 8.01
N ASP A 36 -8.54 -20.47 7.51
CA ASP A 36 -7.49 -21.14 8.28
C ASP A 36 -6.35 -20.15 8.60
N THR A 37 -6.34 -19.66 9.85
CA THR A 37 -5.33 -18.74 10.36
C THR A 37 -4.00 -19.41 10.68
N SER A 38 -3.90 -20.75 10.57
CA SER A 38 -2.64 -21.48 10.80
C SER A 38 -1.66 -21.33 9.63
N SER A 39 -2.17 -21.04 8.43
CA SER A 39 -1.34 -20.82 7.24
C SER A 39 -0.65 -19.46 7.27
N ARG A 40 0.68 -19.47 7.21
CA ARG A 40 1.52 -18.27 7.10
C ARG A 40 1.83 -17.85 5.65
N PHE A 41 1.41 -18.65 4.67
CA PHE A 41 1.79 -18.45 3.27
C PHE A 41 1.23 -17.14 2.69
N TYR A 42 -0.09 -16.93 2.77
CA TYR A 42 -0.72 -15.72 2.23
C TYR A 42 -0.32 -14.43 2.96
N PRO A 43 -0.28 -14.39 4.31
CA PRO A 43 0.25 -13.22 5.03
C PRO A 43 1.70 -12.90 4.64
N ALA A 44 2.55 -13.91 4.44
CA ALA A 44 3.92 -13.71 3.99
C ALA A 44 3.99 -13.16 2.57
N MET A 45 3.17 -13.65 1.63
CA MET A 45 3.09 -13.09 0.28
C MET A 45 2.62 -11.63 0.29
N TYR A 46 1.61 -11.32 1.08
CA TYR A 46 1.13 -9.94 1.23
C TYR A 46 2.24 -9.03 1.78
N ALA A 47 2.93 -9.46 2.84
CA ALA A 47 4.02 -8.69 3.45
C ALA A 47 5.20 -8.50 2.50
N ALA A 48 5.54 -9.53 1.71
CA ALA A 48 6.63 -9.49 0.74
C ALA A 48 6.44 -8.41 -0.34
N ARG A 49 5.20 -8.04 -0.67
CA ARG A 49 4.93 -6.88 -1.54
C ARG A 49 4.75 -5.58 -0.75
N ALA A 50 3.99 -5.60 0.34
CA ALA A 50 3.52 -4.39 1.01
C ALA A 50 4.66 -3.66 1.72
N ILE A 51 5.59 -4.41 2.35
CA ILE A 51 6.70 -3.82 3.09
C ILE A 51 7.71 -3.17 2.14
N PRO A 52 8.29 -3.86 1.14
CA PRO A 52 9.30 -3.24 0.28
C PRO A 52 8.73 -2.08 -0.53
N LEU A 53 7.53 -2.25 -1.11
CA LEU A 53 6.90 -1.20 -1.90
C LEU A 53 6.52 0.03 -1.05
N GLY A 54 5.94 -0.19 0.13
CA GLY A 54 5.58 0.89 1.04
C GLY A 54 6.81 1.67 1.54
N LEU A 55 7.89 0.98 1.89
CA LEU A 55 9.14 1.64 2.28
C LEU A 55 9.78 2.40 1.12
N ALA A 56 9.79 1.83 -0.09
CA ALA A 56 10.32 2.48 -1.28
C ALA A 56 9.58 3.78 -1.58
N VAL A 57 8.24 3.77 -1.57
CA VAL A 57 7.43 4.99 -1.74
C VAL A 57 7.69 5.98 -0.62
N ALA A 58 7.69 5.52 0.64
CA ALA A 58 7.88 6.39 1.80
C ALA A 58 9.19 7.16 1.77
N VAL A 59 10.26 6.58 1.21
CA VAL A 59 11.56 7.23 1.01
C VAL A 59 11.56 8.09 -0.26
N ALA A 60 11.18 7.52 -1.41
CA ALA A 60 11.35 8.14 -2.72
C ALA A 60 10.61 9.49 -2.85
N VAL A 61 9.47 9.67 -2.19
CA VAL A 61 8.69 10.93 -2.25
C VAL A 61 9.37 12.12 -1.59
N TRP A 62 10.38 11.89 -0.75
CA TRP A 62 11.21 12.93 -0.13
C TRP A 62 12.53 13.14 -0.85
N LEU A 63 12.92 12.20 -1.69
CA LEU A 63 14.07 12.36 -2.56
C LEU A 63 13.68 13.26 -3.73
N THR A 64 14.68 13.73 -4.47
CA THR A 64 14.53 14.32 -5.81
C THR A 64 14.90 13.29 -6.87
N PRO A 65 14.16 12.15 -7.00
CA PRO A 65 14.45 11.15 -8.01
C PRO A 65 14.11 11.68 -9.41
N ALA A 66 14.57 10.96 -10.44
CA ALA A 66 14.08 11.17 -11.79
C ALA A 66 12.55 11.02 -11.84
N PRO A 67 11.80 11.95 -12.47
CA PRO A 67 10.34 11.95 -12.47
C PRO A 67 9.74 10.61 -12.93
N THR A 68 10.28 10.01 -13.99
CA THR A 68 9.83 8.72 -14.52
C THR A 68 9.91 7.60 -13.48
N PHE A 69 11.00 7.53 -12.71
CA PHE A 69 11.14 6.52 -11.66
C PHE A 69 10.06 6.66 -10.60
N LEU A 70 9.83 7.89 -10.11
CA LEU A 70 8.84 8.15 -9.08
C LEU A 70 7.41 7.84 -9.56
N VAL A 71 7.08 8.22 -10.80
CA VAL A 71 5.77 7.92 -11.41
C VAL A 71 5.57 6.41 -11.51
N LEU A 72 6.55 5.65 -12.02
CA LEU A 72 6.43 4.19 -12.14
C LEU A 72 6.26 3.52 -10.77
N LEU A 73 7.00 3.97 -9.76
CA LEU A 73 6.89 3.46 -8.40
C LEU A 73 5.51 3.73 -7.79
N LEU A 74 4.98 4.94 -7.97
CA LEU A 74 3.64 5.31 -7.49
C LEU A 74 2.55 4.55 -8.22
N VAL A 75 2.68 4.33 -9.54
CA VAL A 75 1.74 3.51 -10.32
C VAL A 75 1.75 2.06 -9.83
N ALA A 76 2.93 1.48 -9.56
CA ALA A 76 3.02 0.14 -8.98
C ALA A 76 2.31 0.06 -7.61
N ALA A 77 2.49 1.08 -6.76
CA ALA A 77 1.76 1.20 -5.50
C ALA A 77 0.24 1.29 -5.70
N ILE A 78 -0.24 2.11 -6.64
CA ILE A 78 -1.67 2.21 -6.97
C ILE A 78 -2.23 0.85 -7.38
N VAL A 79 -1.55 0.12 -8.27
CA VAL A 79 -2.00 -1.21 -8.72
C VAL A 79 -2.10 -2.19 -7.55
N ALA A 80 -1.11 -2.19 -6.65
CA ALA A 80 -1.14 -3.04 -5.47
C ALA A 80 -2.35 -2.74 -4.56
N GLN A 81 -2.64 -1.46 -4.32
CA GLN A 81 -3.79 -1.03 -3.50
C GLN A 81 -5.12 -1.32 -4.20
N LEU A 82 -5.22 -1.21 -5.53
CA LEU A 82 -6.40 -1.64 -6.29
C LEU A 82 -6.66 -3.14 -6.14
N GLY A 83 -5.59 -3.95 -6.08
CA GLY A 83 -5.69 -5.38 -5.75
C GLY A 83 -6.33 -5.60 -4.38
N ASP A 84 -5.92 -4.84 -3.36
CA ASP A 84 -6.53 -4.93 -2.03
C ASP A 84 -8.00 -4.53 -2.03
N ILE A 85 -8.37 -3.48 -2.76
CA ILE A 85 -9.77 -3.06 -2.91
C ILE A 85 -10.60 -4.17 -3.56
N ALA A 86 -10.10 -4.76 -4.65
CA ALA A 86 -10.79 -5.84 -5.35
C ALA A 86 -11.03 -7.05 -4.44
N ILE A 87 -10.00 -7.48 -3.69
CA ILE A 87 -10.10 -8.56 -2.70
C ILE A 87 -11.06 -8.17 -1.58
N GLY A 88 -10.94 -6.96 -1.03
CA GLY A 88 -11.79 -6.45 0.04
C GLY A 88 -13.27 -6.41 -0.36
N VAL A 89 -13.58 -6.03 -1.59
CA VAL A 89 -14.94 -6.08 -2.15
C VAL A 89 -15.41 -7.53 -2.31
N ALA A 90 -14.60 -8.39 -2.93
CA ALA A 90 -14.96 -9.79 -3.20
C ALA A 90 -15.25 -10.58 -1.91
N TYR A 91 -14.46 -10.36 -0.86
CA TYR A 91 -14.58 -11.04 0.43
C TYR A 91 -15.33 -10.21 1.49
N ARG A 92 -15.89 -9.06 1.11
CA ARG A 92 -16.64 -8.14 2.00
C ARG A 92 -15.90 -7.78 3.29
N VAL A 93 -14.64 -7.36 3.15
CA VAL A 93 -13.78 -6.90 4.25
C VAL A 93 -13.60 -5.38 4.14
N PRO A 94 -14.42 -4.55 4.83
CA PRO A 94 -14.39 -3.09 4.67
C PRO A 94 -13.03 -2.46 4.96
N GLY A 95 -12.26 -3.04 5.90
CA GLY A 95 -10.91 -2.59 6.23
C GLY A 95 -9.92 -2.70 5.06
N MET A 96 -10.08 -3.71 4.19
CA MET A 96 -9.27 -3.88 2.97
C MET A 96 -9.76 -3.00 1.81
N ILE A 97 -10.79 -2.18 2.01
CA ILE A 97 -11.31 -1.24 1.01
C ILE A 97 -10.90 0.19 1.38
N ALA A 98 -11.26 0.65 2.58
CA ALA A 98 -11.15 2.06 2.95
C ALA A 98 -9.69 2.57 2.93
N GLY A 99 -8.77 1.86 3.59
CA GLY A 99 -7.36 2.25 3.63
C GLY A 99 -6.71 2.28 2.24
N PRO A 100 -6.86 1.21 1.44
CA PRO A 100 -6.37 1.19 0.06
C PRO A 100 -6.96 2.27 -0.85
N VAL A 101 -8.25 2.62 -0.74
CA VAL A 101 -8.83 3.75 -1.49
C VAL A 101 -8.12 5.06 -1.16
N ILE A 102 -7.90 5.35 0.13
CA ILE A 102 -7.17 6.56 0.54
C ILE A 102 -5.77 6.57 -0.05
N ALA A 103 -5.05 5.44 0.01
CA ALA A 103 -3.72 5.32 -0.57
C ALA A 103 -3.70 5.55 -2.08
N VAL A 104 -4.67 5.00 -2.83
CA VAL A 104 -4.82 5.23 -4.28
C VAL A 104 -4.99 6.72 -4.57
N LEU A 105 -5.82 7.43 -3.79
CA LEU A 105 -6.00 8.88 -3.97
C LEU A 105 -4.72 9.67 -3.68
N CYS A 106 -4.00 9.33 -2.60
CA CYS A 106 -2.72 9.98 -2.27
C CYS A 106 -1.65 9.76 -3.35
N HIS A 107 -1.48 8.52 -3.80
CA HIS A 107 -0.52 8.17 -4.84
C HIS A 107 -0.91 8.75 -6.20
N GLY A 108 -2.21 8.73 -6.54
CA GLY A 108 -2.73 9.30 -7.77
C GLY A 108 -2.50 10.81 -7.86
N ALA A 109 -2.77 11.54 -6.77
CA ALA A 109 -2.47 12.97 -6.70
C ALA A 109 -0.96 13.24 -6.89
N ALA A 110 -0.09 12.40 -6.31
CA ALA A 110 1.36 12.49 -6.50
C ALA A 110 1.78 12.21 -7.95
N VAL A 111 1.18 11.23 -8.62
CA VAL A 111 1.43 10.97 -10.05
C VAL A 111 1.06 12.19 -10.89
N VAL A 112 -0.15 12.75 -10.68
CA VAL A 112 -0.62 13.93 -11.42
C VAL A 112 0.33 15.12 -11.24
N VAL A 113 0.84 15.36 -10.03
CA VAL A 113 1.75 16.48 -9.76
C VAL A 113 3.19 16.24 -10.27
N THR A 114 3.60 14.98 -10.41
CA THR A 114 4.99 14.63 -10.80
C THR A 114 5.14 14.40 -12.30
N ALA A 115 4.04 14.18 -13.03
CA ALA A 115 4.04 13.88 -14.46
C ALA A 115 4.16 15.11 -15.38
N TRP A 116 4.25 16.32 -14.81
CA TRP A 116 4.40 17.60 -15.52
C TRP A 116 5.57 18.39 -14.95
#